data_AF-A0A7X8EYC4-F1
#
_entry.id   AF-A0A7X8EYC4-F1
#
_cell.length_a   1.000
_cell.length_b   1.000
_cell.length_c   1.000
_cell.angle_alpha   90.00
_cell.angle_beta   90.00
_cell.angle_gamma   90.00
#
_symmetry.space_group_name_H-M   'P 1'
#
loop_
_entity.id
_entity.type
_entity.pdbx_description
1 polymer ?
#
loop_
_entity_poly.entity_id
_entity_poly.type
_entity_poly.pdbx_seq_one_letter_code
_entity_poly.pdbx_strand_id
1 'polypeptide(L)'
;MNHRTLIAAVSTFGMGLVCTASAAAAEVSLEQVAAAIQRADQPPPTLLINARQEQIVQTHLQSDPFFNALADAIIQRADRYVGGKPVQRVMTGRRLLSVSRECLTRLSVLAAAFGLTEDFRYRDQAQAEMLAAAAFSDWNPSHFLDTAEMTAALGIGYDRFYNVLSDEARLQIRTAIIEKGLNPSFTPNQWWITAENNWNQV
;
A
#
# COMPACT_ATOMS: atom_id res chain seq x y z
N MET A 1 46.01 39.26 49.73
CA MET A 1 47.06 40.20 49.28
C MET A 1 48.36 39.42 49.23
N ASN A 2 49.02 39.18 48.09
CA ASN A 2 49.44 40.15 47.07
C ASN A 2 49.30 39.56 45.66
N HIS A 3 48.60 40.19 44.70
CA HIS A 3 49.03 41.34 43.88
C HIS A 3 50.31 41.09 43.11
N ARG A 4 50.33 40.11 42.19
CA ARG A 4 51.38 40.07 41.15
C ARG A 4 51.12 39.12 39.98
N THR A 5 49.95 39.18 39.33
CA THR A 5 49.80 38.80 37.90
C THR A 5 48.41 39.16 37.40
N LEU A 6 48.17 40.47 37.25
CA LEU A 6 47.04 40.97 36.47
C LEU A 6 47.58 42.18 35.71
N ILE A 7 48.07 41.94 34.49
CA ILE A 7 48.16 42.91 33.38
C ILE A 7 48.21 42.07 32.09
N ALA A 8 47.17 42.31 31.30
CA ALA A 8 46.92 42.12 29.87
C ALA A 8 48.00 41.62 28.89
N ALA A 9 47.45 41.16 27.75
CA ALA A 9 48.05 40.69 26.49
C ALA A 9 48.40 39.19 26.53
N VAL A 10 47.75 38.32 25.76
CA VAL A 10 47.65 38.41 24.30
C VAL A 10 46.30 37.91 23.79
N SER A 11 45.69 38.79 23.02
CA SER A 11 44.64 38.56 22.03
C SER A 11 44.82 37.26 21.26
N THR A 12 43.77 36.44 21.22
CA THR A 12 43.16 35.79 20.04
C THR A 12 42.39 34.60 20.58
N PHE A 13 41.18 34.90 21.02
CA PHE A 13 40.20 33.96 21.50
C PHE A 13 39.70 33.14 20.31
N GLY A 14 39.81 31.82 20.39
CA GLY A 14 38.87 30.88 19.78
C GLY A 14 38.73 30.89 18.26
N MET A 15 39.76 30.46 17.53
CA MET A 15 39.62 30.05 16.13
C MET A 15 40.39 28.73 15.95
N GLY A 16 39.76 27.61 16.31
CA GLY A 16 40.41 26.32 16.12
C GLY A 16 39.80 25.17 16.91
N LEU A 17 38.47 25.03 16.92
CA LEU A 17 37.83 23.74 17.17
C LEU A 17 36.36 23.76 16.71
N VAL A 18 36.11 24.04 15.42
CA VAL A 18 34.82 23.75 14.81
C VAL A 18 34.96 22.43 14.06
N CYS A 19 34.54 21.37 14.75
CA CYS A 19 34.05 20.10 14.23
C CYS A 19 34.15 19.90 12.71
N THR A 20 35.28 19.37 12.22
CA THR A 20 35.31 18.60 10.97
C THR A 20 35.07 17.14 11.29
N ALA A 21 33.85 16.82 11.72
CA ALA A 21 33.31 15.47 11.63
C ALA A 21 32.17 15.51 10.62
N SER A 22 32.51 15.81 9.36
CA SER A 22 31.69 15.34 8.25
C SER A 22 31.90 13.84 8.19
N ALA A 23 31.13 13.10 9.00
CA ALA A 23 30.96 11.68 8.76
C ALA A 23 30.37 11.58 7.36
N ALA A 24 31.21 11.19 6.39
CA ALA A 24 30.72 10.71 5.12
C ALA A 24 29.80 9.53 5.47
N ALA A 25 28.49 9.74 5.35
CA ALA A 25 27.56 8.62 5.32
C ALA A 25 28.05 7.74 4.18
N ALA A 26 28.60 6.56 4.51
CA ALA A 26 29.03 5.62 3.49
C ALA A 26 27.83 5.34 2.58
N GLU A 27 27.98 5.57 1.27
CA GLU A 27 26.93 5.25 0.32
C GLU A 27 26.60 3.75 0.44
N VAL A 28 25.34 3.45 0.79
CA VAL A 28 24.85 2.09 0.89
C VAL A 28 24.68 1.55 -0.53
N SER A 29 25.35 0.44 -0.86
CA SER A 29 25.22 -0.17 -2.19
C SER A 29 23.86 -0.87 -2.34
N LEU A 30 23.37 -0.98 -3.58
CA LEU A 30 22.13 -1.73 -3.88
C LEU A 30 22.21 -3.19 -3.40
N GLU A 31 23.40 -3.78 -3.44
CA GLU A 31 23.65 -5.13 -2.93
C GLU A 31 23.49 -5.20 -1.40
N GLN A 32 24.01 -4.20 -0.68
CA GLN A 32 23.83 -4.10 0.77
C GLN A 32 22.35 -3.91 1.14
N VAL A 33 21.61 -3.09 0.38
CA VAL A 33 20.16 -2.93 0.54
C VAL A 33 19.44 -4.25 0.28
N ALA A 34 19.74 -4.94 -0.82
CA ALA A 34 19.11 -6.21 -1.18
C ALA A 34 19.36 -7.29 -0.12
N ALA A 35 20.61 -7.40 0.36
CA ALA A 35 20.97 -8.36 1.41
C ALA A 35 20.33 -8.01 2.76
N ALA A 36 20.09 -6.72 3.04
CA ALA A 36 19.35 -6.29 4.23
C ALA A 36 17.86 -6.66 4.13
N ILE A 37 17.23 -6.43 2.97
CA ILE A 37 15.83 -6.80 2.72
C ILE A 37 15.65 -8.32 2.85
N GLN A 38 16.55 -9.12 2.27
CA GLN A 38 16.48 -10.58 2.35
C GLN A 38 16.60 -11.13 3.79
N ARG A 39 17.33 -10.41 4.66
CA ARG A 39 17.52 -10.79 6.06
C ARG A 39 16.45 -10.24 6.99
N ALA A 40 15.67 -9.25 6.56
CA ALA A 40 14.61 -8.69 7.36
C ALA A 40 13.48 -9.71 7.52
N ASP A 41 12.90 -9.78 8.72
CA ASP A 41 11.64 -10.50 8.92
C ASP A 41 10.61 -10.01 7.91
N GLN A 42 9.88 -10.95 7.32
CA GLN A 42 8.85 -10.68 6.32
C GLN A 42 7.47 -10.87 6.97
N PRO A 43 6.97 -9.89 7.75
CA PRO A 43 5.61 -9.97 8.26
C PRO A 43 4.62 -10.03 7.09
N PRO A 44 3.40 -10.50 7.32
CA PRO A 44 2.31 -10.31 6.38
C PRO A 44 2.23 -8.84 5.92
N PRO A 45 1.80 -8.59 4.67
CA PRO A 45 1.59 -7.23 4.19
C PRO A 45 0.65 -6.47 5.13
N THR A 46 0.88 -5.17 5.24
CA THR A 46 -0.02 -4.25 5.97
C THR A 46 -0.05 -2.92 5.24
N LEU A 47 -1.10 -2.70 4.45
CA LEU A 47 -1.25 -1.52 3.60
C LEU A 47 -2.09 -0.44 4.27
N LEU A 48 -3.29 -0.79 4.74
CA LEU A 48 -4.26 0.20 5.23
C LEU A 48 -4.50 0.15 6.74
N ILE A 49 -4.62 -1.05 7.29
CA ILE A 49 -5.04 -1.27 8.69
C ILE A 49 -4.05 -2.23 9.34
N ASN A 50 -3.34 -1.76 10.35
CA ASN A 50 -2.53 -2.60 11.22
C ASN A 50 -3.28 -2.91 12.53
N ALA A 51 -2.70 -3.79 13.37
CA ALA A 51 -3.30 -4.23 14.63
C ALA A 51 -3.75 -3.07 15.55
N ARG A 52 -3.03 -1.94 15.55
CA ARG A 52 -3.43 -0.75 16.31
C ARG A 52 -4.70 -0.13 15.75
N GLN A 53 -4.84 0.00 14.43
CA GLN A 53 -6.09 0.51 13.85
C GLN A 53 -7.25 -0.46 14.07
N GLU A 54 -7.02 -1.78 14.01
CA GLU A 54 -8.06 -2.77 14.34
C GLU A 54 -8.58 -2.57 15.77
N GLN A 55 -7.68 -2.38 16.74
CA GLN A 55 -8.08 -2.12 18.14
C GLN A 55 -8.87 -0.81 18.30
N ILE A 56 -8.53 0.24 17.54
CA ILE A 56 -9.28 1.50 17.52
C ILE A 56 -10.69 1.28 16.97
N VAL A 57 -10.82 0.55 15.86
CA VAL A 57 -12.12 0.19 15.28
C VAL A 57 -12.97 -0.56 16.30
N GLN A 58 -12.42 -1.58 16.96
CA GLN A 58 -13.15 -2.36 17.97
C GLN A 58 -13.62 -1.49 19.16
N THR A 59 -12.77 -0.55 19.60
CA THR A 59 -13.14 0.39 20.68
C THR A 59 -14.33 1.26 20.27
N HIS A 60 -14.35 1.76 19.03
CA HIS A 60 -15.46 2.56 18.53
C HIS A 60 -16.74 1.75 18.36
N LEU A 61 -16.65 0.51 17.86
CA LEU A 61 -17.80 -0.39 17.75
C LEU A 61 -18.46 -0.66 19.11
N GLN A 62 -17.68 -0.74 20.18
CA GLN A 62 -18.22 -0.99 21.53
C GLN A 62 -18.82 0.24 22.21
N SER A 63 -18.44 1.45 21.77
CA SER A 63 -18.74 2.69 22.52
C SER A 63 -19.69 3.65 21.81
N ASP A 64 -19.92 3.49 20.51
CA ASP A 64 -20.70 4.45 19.72
C ASP A 64 -21.65 3.75 18.72
N PRO A 65 -22.98 3.93 18.85
CA PRO A 65 -23.97 3.40 17.92
C PRO A 65 -23.78 3.83 16.46
N PHE A 66 -23.17 4.99 16.20
CA PHE A 66 -22.86 5.44 14.84
C PHE A 66 -21.93 4.47 14.12
N PHE A 67 -20.88 3.99 14.79
CA PHE A 67 -19.93 3.05 14.20
C PHE A 67 -20.55 1.67 13.97
N ASN A 68 -21.50 1.26 14.82
CA ASN A 68 -22.29 0.04 14.58
C ASN A 68 -23.14 0.18 13.31
N ALA A 69 -23.86 1.29 13.16
CA ALA A 69 -24.65 1.55 11.95
C ALA A 69 -23.79 1.60 10.68
N LEU A 70 -22.57 2.15 10.78
CA LEU A 70 -21.61 2.15 9.68
C LEU A 70 -21.12 0.73 9.34
N ALA A 71 -20.78 -0.07 10.35
CA ALA A 71 -20.39 -1.47 10.16
C ALA A 71 -21.50 -2.28 9.49
N ASP A 72 -22.74 -2.12 9.95
CA ASP A 72 -23.92 -2.76 9.35
C ASP A 72 -24.09 -2.36 7.88
N ALA A 73 -23.91 -1.08 7.55
CA ALA A 73 -24.00 -0.61 6.17
C ALA A 73 -22.91 -1.21 5.27
N ILE A 74 -21.68 -1.38 5.79
CA ILE A 74 -20.57 -2.04 5.09
C ILE A 74 -20.90 -3.52 4.84
N ILE A 75 -21.35 -4.22 5.88
CA ILE A 75 -21.71 -5.64 5.83
C ILE A 75 -22.85 -5.86 4.82
N GLN A 76 -23.93 -5.08 4.90
CA GLN A 76 -25.05 -5.15 3.95
C GLN A 76 -24.62 -4.85 2.51
N ARG A 77 -23.58 -4.03 2.31
CA ARG A 77 -23.01 -3.80 0.97
C ARG A 77 -22.19 -4.99 0.51
N ALA A 78 -21.41 -5.60 1.39
CA ALA A 78 -20.61 -6.78 1.09
C ALA A 78 -21.49 -7.98 0.71
N ASP A 79 -22.59 -8.18 1.44
CA ASP A 79 -23.56 -9.25 1.20
C ASP A 79 -24.12 -9.24 -0.23
N ARG A 80 -24.23 -8.06 -0.87
CA ARG A 80 -24.69 -7.94 -2.27
C ARG A 80 -23.70 -8.51 -3.29
N TYR A 81 -22.43 -8.68 -2.91
CA TYR A 81 -21.40 -9.22 -3.80
C TYR A 81 -21.19 -10.72 -3.61
N VAL A 82 -21.51 -11.27 -2.43
CA VAL A 82 -21.32 -12.69 -2.12
C VAL A 82 -22.14 -13.56 -3.07
N GLY A 83 -21.48 -14.51 -3.74
CA GLY A 83 -22.10 -15.39 -4.73
C GLY A 83 -22.32 -14.73 -6.10
N GLY A 84 -21.90 -13.47 -6.26
CA GLY A 84 -21.94 -12.76 -7.53
C GLY A 84 -20.85 -13.23 -8.51
N LYS A 85 -21.06 -12.97 -9.79
CA LYS A 85 -20.03 -13.23 -10.82
C LYS A 85 -18.84 -12.27 -10.62
N PRO A 86 -17.60 -12.79 -10.65
CA PRO A 86 -16.41 -11.94 -10.63
C PRO A 86 -16.36 -10.94 -11.78
N VAL A 87 -15.58 -9.89 -11.61
CA VAL A 87 -15.30 -8.88 -12.65
C VAL A 87 -14.80 -9.54 -13.94
N GLN A 88 -15.20 -8.95 -15.07
CA GLN A 88 -14.82 -9.40 -16.40
C GLN A 88 -14.11 -8.28 -17.16
N ARG A 89 -13.15 -8.65 -18.00
CA ARG A 89 -12.35 -7.69 -18.77
C ARG A 89 -13.16 -7.10 -19.93
N VAL A 90 -13.95 -6.06 -19.67
CA VAL A 90 -14.79 -5.39 -20.68
C VAL A 90 -14.29 -3.97 -20.94
N MET A 91 -13.92 -3.68 -22.19
CA MET A 91 -13.50 -2.33 -22.61
C MET A 91 -14.71 -1.47 -22.98
N THR A 92 -14.69 -0.22 -22.54
CA THR A 92 -15.56 0.85 -23.04
C THR A 92 -14.71 1.86 -23.80
N GLY A 93 -14.74 1.77 -25.14
CA GLY A 93 -13.78 2.50 -25.98
C GLY A 93 -12.34 2.12 -25.63
N ARG A 94 -11.51 3.10 -25.29
CA ARG A 94 -10.10 2.89 -24.89
C ARG A 94 -9.90 2.58 -23.39
N ARG A 95 -10.97 2.45 -22.61
CA ARG A 95 -10.89 2.38 -21.14
C ARG A 95 -11.39 1.03 -20.61
N LEU A 96 -10.66 0.49 -19.64
CA LEU A 96 -11.05 -0.55 -18.71
C LEU A 96 -11.53 0.03 -17.37
N LEU A 97 -11.44 1.35 -17.19
CA LEU A 97 -11.68 2.07 -15.93
C LEU A 97 -12.94 1.65 -15.15
N SER A 98 -14.07 1.42 -15.82
CA SER A 98 -15.30 1.01 -15.13
C SER A 98 -15.13 -0.33 -14.40
N VAL A 99 -14.39 -1.26 -15.01
CA VAL A 99 -14.08 -2.57 -14.44
C VAL A 99 -13.09 -2.44 -13.29
N SER A 100 -12.04 -1.62 -13.45
CA SER A 100 -11.07 -1.35 -12.38
C SER A 100 -11.73 -0.73 -11.14
N ARG A 101 -12.63 0.24 -11.32
CA ARG A 101 -13.41 0.86 -10.22
C ARG A 101 -14.35 -0.10 -9.54
N GLU A 102 -14.99 -0.95 -10.32
CA GLU A 102 -15.88 -1.97 -9.79
C GLU A 102 -15.09 -2.96 -8.92
N CYS A 103 -13.96 -3.46 -9.42
CA CYS A 103 -13.06 -4.33 -8.68
C CYS A 103 -12.58 -3.67 -7.37
N LEU A 104 -12.11 -2.43 -7.45
CA LEU A 104 -11.65 -1.65 -6.30
C LEU A 104 -12.75 -1.47 -5.25
N THR A 105 -13.97 -1.15 -5.70
CA THR A 105 -15.13 -0.98 -4.81
C THR A 105 -15.49 -2.30 -4.13
N ARG A 106 -15.58 -3.39 -4.91
CA ARG A 106 -15.93 -4.72 -4.39
C ARG A 106 -14.91 -5.19 -3.37
N LEU A 107 -13.61 -5.15 -3.70
CA LEU A 107 -12.55 -5.61 -2.81
C LEU A 107 -12.42 -4.76 -1.56
N SER A 108 -12.55 -3.43 -1.65
CA SER A 108 -12.55 -2.55 -0.48
C SER A 108 -13.66 -2.91 0.51
N VAL A 109 -14.87 -3.13 0.01
CA VAL A 109 -16.02 -3.46 0.85
C VAL A 109 -15.91 -4.87 1.44
N LEU A 110 -15.53 -5.86 0.62
CA LEU A 110 -15.34 -7.24 1.08
C LEU A 110 -14.23 -7.33 2.13
N ALA A 111 -13.11 -6.61 1.93
CA ALA A 111 -12.01 -6.55 2.87
C ALA A 111 -12.44 -5.93 4.22
N ALA A 112 -13.19 -4.83 4.18
CA ALA A 112 -13.72 -4.19 5.37
C ALA A 112 -14.71 -5.10 6.11
N ALA A 113 -15.67 -5.72 5.40
CA ALA A 113 -16.64 -6.62 6.01
C ALA A 113 -15.98 -7.86 6.63
N PHE A 114 -14.98 -8.44 5.96
CA PHE A 114 -14.19 -9.51 6.56
C PHE A 114 -13.48 -9.07 7.83
N GLY A 115 -12.95 -7.85 7.89
CA GLY A 115 -12.34 -7.36 9.13
C GLY A 115 -13.29 -7.06 10.27
N LEU A 116 -14.56 -6.84 9.97
CA LEU A 116 -15.60 -6.62 10.98
C LEU A 116 -16.21 -7.93 11.50
N THR A 117 -16.18 -9.00 10.70
CA THR A 117 -17.00 -10.21 10.94
C THR A 117 -16.21 -11.51 10.96
N GLU A 118 -15.03 -11.54 10.35
CA GLU A 118 -14.25 -12.75 10.05
C GLU A 118 -15.00 -13.80 9.23
N ASP A 119 -16.09 -13.41 8.54
CA ASP A 119 -16.89 -14.33 7.72
C ASP A 119 -16.16 -14.67 6.41
N PHE A 120 -15.76 -15.94 6.28
CA PHE A 120 -15.01 -16.46 5.15
C PHE A 120 -15.76 -16.37 3.80
N ARG A 121 -17.09 -16.16 3.77
CA ARG A 121 -17.82 -15.90 2.52
C ARG A 121 -17.28 -14.64 1.80
N TYR A 122 -16.86 -13.62 2.55
CA TYR A 122 -16.26 -12.42 1.96
C TYR A 122 -14.88 -12.69 1.39
N ARG A 123 -14.08 -13.51 2.09
CA ARG A 123 -12.77 -13.98 1.61
C ARG A 123 -12.93 -14.78 0.32
N ASP A 124 -13.88 -15.71 0.28
CA ASP A 124 -14.12 -16.56 -0.89
C ASP A 124 -14.51 -15.74 -2.12
N GLN A 125 -15.45 -14.79 -1.95
CA GLN A 125 -15.82 -13.87 -3.03
C GLN A 125 -14.63 -13.01 -3.46
N ALA A 126 -13.90 -12.41 -2.51
CA ALA A 126 -12.75 -11.57 -2.83
C ALA A 126 -11.65 -12.34 -3.57
N GLN A 127 -11.36 -13.59 -3.19
CA GLN A 127 -10.43 -14.45 -3.91
C GLN A 127 -10.91 -14.68 -5.35
N ALA A 128 -12.19 -14.93 -5.57
CA ALA A 128 -12.74 -15.10 -6.92
C ALA A 128 -12.61 -13.82 -7.77
N GLU A 129 -12.88 -12.64 -7.20
CA GLU A 129 -12.68 -11.34 -7.87
C GLU A 129 -11.21 -11.12 -8.25
N MET A 130 -10.28 -11.33 -7.31
CA MET A 130 -8.85 -11.13 -7.54
C MET A 130 -8.28 -12.10 -8.57
N LEU A 131 -8.68 -13.38 -8.52
CA LEU A 131 -8.23 -14.38 -9.49
C LEU A 131 -8.77 -14.09 -10.89
N ALA A 132 -10.03 -13.64 -11.01
CA ALA A 132 -10.58 -13.23 -12.30
C ALA A 132 -9.82 -12.05 -12.90
N ALA A 133 -9.55 -11.00 -12.10
CA ALA A 133 -8.77 -9.84 -12.54
C ALA A 133 -7.30 -10.19 -12.85
N ALA A 134 -6.70 -11.10 -12.09
CA ALA A 134 -5.34 -11.61 -12.34
C ALA A 134 -5.24 -12.35 -13.68
N ALA A 135 -6.32 -13.03 -14.09
CA ALA A 135 -6.42 -13.75 -15.36
C ALA A 135 -6.68 -12.86 -16.59
N PHE A 136 -6.86 -11.55 -16.41
CA PHE A 136 -6.98 -10.63 -17.55
C PHE A 136 -5.67 -10.61 -18.36
N SER A 137 -5.78 -10.40 -19.68
CA SER A 137 -4.61 -10.29 -20.56
C SER A 137 -3.65 -9.18 -20.12
N ASP A 138 -4.22 -8.08 -19.65
CA ASP A 138 -3.58 -6.84 -19.20
C ASP A 138 -4.59 -6.01 -18.40
N TRP A 139 -4.11 -4.99 -17.68
CA TRP A 139 -4.95 -4.00 -16.98
C TRP A 139 -5.03 -2.66 -17.72
N ASN A 140 -4.85 -2.69 -19.05
CA ASN A 140 -4.84 -1.54 -19.95
C ASN A 140 -3.74 -0.48 -19.66
N PRO A 141 -2.44 -0.84 -19.74
CA PRO A 141 -1.34 0.08 -19.44
C PRO A 141 -1.25 1.29 -20.38
N SER A 142 -1.99 1.29 -21.51
CA SER A 142 -2.11 2.45 -22.41
C SER A 142 -2.96 3.61 -21.84
N HIS A 143 -3.73 3.33 -20.79
CA HIS A 143 -4.48 4.31 -20.01
C HIS A 143 -4.25 3.99 -18.53
N PHE A 144 -3.11 4.45 -18.01
CA PHE A 144 -2.51 3.91 -16.79
C PHE A 144 -3.37 4.03 -15.52
N LEU A 145 -4.32 4.97 -15.46
CA LEU A 145 -5.30 5.03 -14.38
C LEU A 145 -6.09 3.71 -14.24
N ASP A 146 -6.35 3.02 -15.34
CA ASP A 146 -7.04 1.73 -15.34
C ASP A 146 -6.18 0.66 -14.65
N THR A 147 -4.89 0.66 -14.94
CA THR A 147 -3.87 -0.18 -14.32
C THR A 147 -3.70 0.14 -12.84
N ALA A 148 -3.58 1.41 -12.50
CA ALA A 148 -3.38 1.87 -11.13
C ALA A 148 -4.56 1.52 -10.23
N GLU A 149 -5.80 1.77 -10.67
CA GLU A 149 -6.99 1.43 -9.87
C GLU A 149 -7.16 -0.09 -9.70
N MET A 150 -6.81 -0.90 -10.71
CA MET A 150 -6.82 -2.37 -10.59
C MET A 150 -5.72 -2.86 -9.65
N THR A 151 -4.53 -2.24 -9.71
CA THR A 151 -3.40 -2.54 -8.82
C THR A 151 -3.77 -2.24 -7.37
N ALA A 152 -4.40 -1.10 -7.12
CA ALA A 152 -4.90 -0.74 -5.79
C ALA A 152 -5.95 -1.75 -5.30
N ALA A 153 -6.87 -2.18 -6.16
CA ALA A 153 -7.89 -3.16 -5.83
C ALA A 153 -7.26 -4.48 -5.34
N LEU A 154 -6.34 -5.05 -6.12
CA LEU A 154 -5.68 -6.30 -5.77
C LEU A 154 -4.71 -6.13 -4.60
N GLY A 155 -4.06 -4.97 -4.46
CA GLY A 155 -3.23 -4.66 -3.30
C GLY A 155 -4.02 -4.69 -1.99
N ILE A 156 -5.20 -4.06 -1.95
CA ILE A 156 -6.09 -4.07 -0.77
C ILE A 156 -6.54 -5.49 -0.44
N GLY A 157 -6.96 -6.26 -1.45
CA GLY A 157 -7.38 -7.64 -1.24
C GLY A 157 -6.23 -8.54 -0.79
N TYR A 158 -5.06 -8.42 -1.43
CA TYR A 158 -3.88 -9.21 -1.09
C TYR A 158 -3.40 -8.93 0.33
N ASP A 159 -3.41 -7.66 0.73
CA ASP A 159 -3.15 -7.22 2.11
C ASP A 159 -4.10 -7.87 3.11
N ARG A 160 -5.40 -7.62 2.95
CA ARG A 160 -6.41 -8.04 3.93
C ARG A 160 -6.50 -9.56 4.06
N PHE A 161 -6.42 -10.28 2.94
CA PHE A 161 -6.69 -11.71 2.90
C PHE A 161 -5.41 -12.55 2.92
N TYR A 162 -4.21 -11.96 3.05
CA TYR A 162 -2.94 -12.66 2.90
C TYR A 162 -2.84 -13.97 3.70
N ASN A 163 -3.23 -13.95 4.98
CA ASN A 163 -3.12 -15.11 5.86
C ASN A 163 -4.17 -16.20 5.59
N VAL A 164 -5.21 -15.88 4.82
CA VAL A 164 -6.37 -16.76 4.57
C VAL A 164 -6.56 -17.11 3.09
N LEU A 165 -5.69 -16.62 2.21
CA LEU A 165 -5.61 -17.06 0.81
C LEU A 165 -4.80 -18.36 0.71
N SER A 166 -5.15 -19.20 -0.26
CA SER A 166 -4.29 -20.35 -0.62
C SER A 166 -2.95 -19.88 -1.19
N ASP A 167 -1.90 -20.68 -1.04
CA ASP A 167 -0.56 -20.39 -1.59
C ASP A 167 -0.58 -20.14 -3.09
N GLU A 168 -1.36 -20.95 -3.82
CA GLU A 168 -1.55 -20.79 -5.26
C GLU A 168 -2.23 -19.46 -5.59
N ALA A 169 -3.31 -19.11 -4.89
CA ALA A 169 -3.98 -17.83 -5.10
C ALA A 169 -3.04 -16.65 -4.77
N ARG A 170 -2.27 -16.75 -3.68
CA ARG A 170 -1.26 -15.73 -3.35
C ARG A 170 -0.22 -15.58 -4.44
N LEU A 171 0.30 -16.67 -4.97
CA LEU A 171 1.26 -16.64 -6.07
C LEU A 171 0.67 -15.95 -7.30
N GLN A 172 -0.51 -16.39 -7.76
CA GLN A 172 -1.15 -15.84 -8.95
C GLN A 172 -1.46 -14.35 -8.82
N ILE A 173 -2.03 -13.93 -7.68
CA ILE A 173 -2.41 -12.53 -7.44
C ILE A 173 -1.16 -11.66 -7.35
N ARG A 174 -0.12 -12.08 -6.60
CA ARG A 174 1.14 -11.34 -6.49
C ARG A 174 1.83 -11.20 -7.85
N THR A 175 1.89 -12.27 -8.62
CA THR A 175 2.46 -12.24 -9.97
C THR A 175 1.69 -11.25 -10.85
N ALA A 176 0.36 -11.23 -10.81
CA ALA A 176 -0.42 -10.26 -11.56
C ALA A 176 -0.17 -8.81 -11.12
N ILE A 177 -0.10 -8.53 -9.82
CA ILE A 177 0.25 -7.18 -9.30
C ILE A 177 1.60 -6.73 -9.86
N ILE A 178 2.61 -7.60 -9.82
CA ILE A 178 3.96 -7.27 -10.33
C ILE A 178 3.92 -7.07 -11.84
N GLU A 179 3.44 -8.06 -12.59
CA GLU A 179 3.56 -8.07 -14.05
C GLU A 179 2.63 -7.08 -14.76
N LYS A 180 1.41 -6.90 -14.25
CA LYS A 180 0.35 -6.13 -14.90
C LYS A 180 0.14 -4.76 -14.25
N GLY A 181 0.50 -4.62 -12.98
CA GLY A 181 0.38 -3.38 -12.22
C GLY A 181 1.67 -2.57 -12.20
N LEU A 182 2.74 -3.17 -11.67
CA LEU A 182 3.99 -2.46 -11.41
C LEU A 182 4.90 -2.40 -12.63
N ASN A 183 5.18 -3.52 -13.29
CA ASN A 183 6.12 -3.58 -14.40
C ASN A 183 5.83 -2.59 -15.53
N PRO A 184 4.57 -2.32 -15.90
CA PRO A 184 4.26 -1.32 -16.91
C PRO A 184 4.70 0.11 -16.55
N SER A 185 4.83 0.45 -15.26
CA SER A 185 5.28 1.79 -14.82
C SER A 185 6.75 2.06 -15.13
N PHE A 186 7.58 1.03 -15.25
CA PHE A 186 9.01 1.16 -15.56
C PHE A 186 9.29 1.41 -17.05
N THR A 187 8.26 1.42 -17.89
CA THR A 187 8.44 1.78 -19.30
C THR A 187 8.84 3.26 -19.41
N PRO A 188 9.83 3.63 -20.26
CA PRO A 188 10.30 5.01 -20.34
C PRO A 188 9.21 6.00 -20.76
N ASN A 189 9.41 7.28 -20.40
CA ASN A 189 8.62 8.43 -20.87
C ASN A 189 7.16 8.47 -20.42
N GLN A 190 6.85 7.98 -19.22
CA GLN A 190 5.52 8.18 -18.63
C GLN A 190 5.36 9.62 -18.13
N TRP A 191 4.56 10.41 -18.85
CA TRP A 191 4.39 11.84 -18.57
C TRP A 191 3.81 12.13 -17.17
N TRP A 192 3.01 11.21 -16.63
CA TRP A 192 2.37 11.38 -15.33
C TRP A 192 3.36 11.30 -14.18
N ILE A 193 4.45 10.52 -14.30
CA ILE A 193 5.45 10.34 -13.23
C ILE A 193 6.09 11.67 -12.80
N THR A 194 6.34 12.57 -13.75
CA THR A 194 6.96 13.88 -13.50
C THR A 194 5.93 15.01 -13.43
N ALA A 195 4.64 14.72 -13.37
CA ALA A 195 3.61 15.75 -13.29
C ALA A 195 3.64 16.45 -11.92
N GLU A 196 3.33 17.75 -11.89
CA GLU A 196 3.19 18.54 -10.66
C GLU A 196 1.74 18.59 -10.15
N ASN A 197 0.89 17.70 -10.66
CA ASN A 197 -0.52 17.58 -10.28
C ASN A 197 -0.81 16.15 -9.78
N ASN A 198 -2.08 15.87 -9.49
CA ASN A 198 -2.52 14.58 -8.94
C ASN A 198 -2.27 13.37 -9.85
N TRP A 199 -1.85 13.55 -11.10
CA TRP A 199 -1.47 12.43 -11.96
C TRP A 199 -0.19 11.74 -11.53
N ASN A 200 0.70 12.40 -10.77
CA ASN A 200 1.96 11.78 -10.34
C ASN A 200 1.83 10.69 -9.27
N GLN A 201 0.65 10.56 -8.66
CA GLN A 201 0.32 9.49 -7.71
C GLN A 201 -0.24 8.24 -8.40
N VAL A 202 -0.54 8.35 -9.71
CA VAL A 202 -1.11 7.27 -10.54
C VAL A 202 0.01 6.43 -11.13
#